data_AF-A0A9W8HXY1-F1
#
_entry.id   AF-A0A9W8HXY1-F1
#
_cell.length_a   1.000
_cell.length_b   1.000
_cell.length_c   1.000
_cell.angle_alpha   90.00
_cell.angle_beta   90.00
_cell.angle_gamma   90.00
#
_symmetry.space_group_name_H-M   'P 1'
#
loop_
_entity.id
_entity.type
_entity.pdbx_description
1 polymer ?
#
loop_
_entity_poly.entity_id
_entity_poly.type
_entity_poly.pdbx_seq_one_letter_code
_entity_poly.pdbx_strand_id
1 'polypeptide(L)'
;MDGIYKRDFSTADEAAKWLQLSFLAVRINKNPAIYGISDKSANADAASLCKDIACGEFYRLCQAGMLTFADQVYNTTVETVQHKVLVLIQYGLQCRPLPSTKYSSGLAQDMGRALRLAWSPAICIRDAYASRGDTDGVVASTVLCREIAAQCAENTPALLQQIDGIGQRYTETLWEKGVQSITQLCEKNAREIEHVLYQLEMDMEWIDETSVIFTIRISYGRNKVGTDTQIKSTPFTVVAYTSDGLLLKFEAFELSSDSAYYEAQVGLCNPILGSTAVLEVAPERHVGCSQRLTMSISARSSENSCTLLPTTSTKAMTAENDRSKDDPSSDLPDGLVLDEGNEIANLLQLEDFVDCDVG
;
A
#
# COMPACT_ATOMS: atom_id res chain seq x y z
N MET A 1 -19.29 -6.79 -16.29
CA MET A 1 -19.87 -7.73 -15.31
C MET A 1 -19.86 -7.06 -13.95
N ASP A 2 -20.76 -6.10 -13.71
CA ASP A 2 -20.84 -5.36 -12.43
C ASP A 2 -21.68 -6.10 -11.37
N GLY A 3 -21.65 -7.43 -11.36
CA GLY A 3 -22.81 -8.21 -10.92
C GLY A 3 -22.76 -8.93 -9.57
N ILE A 4 -21.61 -9.07 -8.92
CA ILE A 4 -21.52 -10.00 -7.75
C ILE A 4 -20.74 -9.43 -6.56
N TYR A 5 -19.73 -8.59 -6.76
CA TYR A 5 -18.80 -8.21 -5.69
C TYR A 5 -19.11 -6.89 -4.96
N LYS A 6 -20.18 -6.19 -5.34
CA LYS A 6 -20.56 -4.90 -4.74
C LYS A 6 -22.07 -4.82 -4.47
N ARG A 7 -22.60 -5.79 -3.71
CA ARG A 7 -23.94 -5.68 -3.14
C ARG A 7 -23.81 -5.40 -1.65
N ASP A 8 -24.08 -4.15 -1.28
CA ASP A 8 -24.28 -3.77 0.10
C ASP A 8 -25.65 -4.33 0.53
N PHE A 9 -25.65 -5.31 1.43
CA PHE A 9 -26.88 -5.78 2.04
C PHE A 9 -27.23 -4.84 3.19
N SER A 10 -28.28 -4.05 3.02
CA SER A 10 -28.75 -3.13 4.06
C SER A 10 -29.59 -3.86 5.11
N THR A 11 -30.09 -5.07 4.80
CA THR A 11 -30.91 -5.89 5.70
C THR A 11 -30.59 -7.38 5.60
N ALA A 12 -30.85 -8.12 6.69
CA ALA A 12 -30.73 -9.58 6.69
C ALA A 12 -31.66 -10.25 5.68
N ASP A 13 -32.80 -9.63 5.35
CA ASP A 13 -33.74 -10.14 4.34
C ASP A 13 -33.18 -10.04 2.91
N GLU A 14 -32.39 -9.01 2.61
CA GLU A 14 -31.69 -8.89 1.32
C GLU A 14 -30.59 -9.93 1.18
N ALA A 15 -29.82 -10.16 2.25
CA ALA A 15 -28.80 -11.20 2.31
C ALA A 15 -29.42 -12.61 2.18
N ALA A 16 -30.56 -12.85 2.84
CA ALA A 16 -31.30 -14.10 2.73
C ALA A 16 -31.81 -14.35 1.30
N LYS A 17 -32.36 -13.32 0.64
CA LYS A 17 -32.78 -13.40 -0.77
C LYS A 17 -31.59 -13.68 -1.70
N TRP A 18 -30.42 -13.14 -1.41
CA TRP A 18 -29.21 -13.46 -2.18
C TRP A 18 -28.75 -14.90 -1.95
N LEU A 19 -28.74 -15.39 -0.71
CA LEU A 19 -28.42 -16.78 -0.39
C LEU A 19 -29.38 -17.77 -1.08
N GLN A 20 -30.66 -17.42 -1.23
CA GLN A 20 -31.64 -18.23 -1.97
C GLN A 20 -31.29 -18.40 -3.46
N LEU A 21 -30.51 -17.48 -4.05
CA LEU A 21 -30.04 -17.57 -5.43
C LEU A 21 -28.75 -18.40 -5.57
N SER A 22 -28.15 -18.83 -4.46
CA SER A 22 -26.89 -19.57 -4.47
C SER A 22 -27.05 -21.06 -4.74
N PHE A 23 -25.96 -21.71 -5.13
CA PHE A 23 -25.93 -23.17 -5.24
C PHE A 23 -26.22 -23.88 -3.91
N LEU A 24 -25.94 -23.23 -2.77
CA LEU A 24 -26.26 -23.75 -1.44
C LEU A 24 -27.77 -23.96 -1.27
N ALA A 25 -28.60 -22.98 -1.65
CA ALA A 25 -30.06 -23.11 -1.58
C ALA A 25 -30.59 -24.23 -2.49
N VAL A 26 -30.01 -24.38 -3.69
CA VAL A 26 -30.32 -25.51 -4.59
C VAL A 26 -29.99 -26.85 -3.93
N ARG A 27 -28.86 -26.93 -3.20
CA ARG A 27 -28.44 -28.17 -2.52
C ARG A 27 -29.26 -28.47 -1.27
N ILE A 28 -29.63 -27.45 -0.50
CA ILE A 28 -30.54 -27.58 0.65
C ILE A 28 -31.89 -28.16 0.18
N ASN A 29 -32.46 -27.61 -0.90
CA ASN A 29 -33.71 -28.11 -1.46
C ASN A 29 -33.62 -29.55 -1.99
N LYS A 30 -32.44 -29.96 -2.51
CA LYS A 30 -32.23 -31.32 -3.04
C LYS A 30 -31.96 -32.35 -1.96
N ASN A 31 -31.21 -32.01 -0.91
CA ASN A 31 -30.78 -32.95 0.14
C ASN A 31 -30.74 -32.26 1.52
N PRO A 32 -31.89 -31.93 2.11
CA PRO A 32 -31.98 -31.14 3.34
C PRO A 32 -31.28 -31.81 4.55
N ALA A 33 -31.29 -33.14 4.61
CA ALA A 33 -30.67 -33.91 5.69
C ALA A 33 -29.16 -33.67 5.84
N ILE A 34 -28.43 -33.41 4.74
CA ILE A 34 -26.98 -33.11 4.77
C ILE A 34 -26.69 -31.81 5.53
N TYR A 35 -27.65 -30.89 5.53
CA TYR A 35 -27.55 -29.58 6.17
C TYR A 35 -28.24 -29.57 7.56
N GLY A 36 -28.53 -30.74 8.14
CA GLY A 36 -29.12 -30.86 9.46
C GLY A 36 -30.61 -30.51 9.54
N ILE A 37 -31.31 -30.38 8.41
CA ILE A 37 -32.75 -30.11 8.38
C ILE A 37 -33.48 -31.46 8.46
N SER A 38 -34.14 -31.71 9.59
CA SER A 38 -34.94 -32.93 9.76
C SER A 38 -36.30 -32.82 9.05
N ASP A 39 -36.73 -33.89 8.36
CA ASP A 39 -37.98 -33.96 7.57
C ASP A 39 -39.29 -33.63 8.33
N LYS A 40 -39.24 -33.49 9.65
CA LYS A 40 -40.43 -33.30 10.49
C LYS A 40 -40.97 -31.87 10.51
N SER A 41 -40.22 -30.88 10.04
CA SER A 41 -40.73 -29.53 9.83
C SER A 41 -41.14 -29.37 8.37
N ALA A 42 -42.36 -29.79 8.02
CA ALA A 42 -42.89 -29.78 6.66
C ALA A 42 -42.94 -28.39 5.97
N ASN A 43 -42.46 -27.33 6.63
CA ASN A 43 -42.39 -25.95 6.15
C ASN A 43 -41.04 -25.25 6.42
N ALA A 44 -39.96 -25.97 6.76
CA ALA A 44 -38.61 -25.36 6.78
C ALA A 44 -38.11 -25.20 5.33
N ASP A 45 -38.71 -24.25 4.63
CA ASP A 45 -38.30 -23.74 3.33
C ASP A 45 -36.81 -23.34 3.39
N ALA A 46 -36.03 -23.67 2.35
CA ALA A 46 -34.64 -23.22 2.20
C ALA A 46 -34.49 -21.70 2.42
N ALA A 47 -35.53 -20.91 2.14
CA ALA A 47 -35.63 -19.49 2.47
C ALA A 47 -35.51 -19.20 3.96
N SER A 48 -36.16 -19.99 4.82
CA SER A 48 -36.08 -19.86 6.28
C SER A 48 -34.67 -20.16 6.76
N LEU A 49 -34.05 -21.25 6.27
CA LEU A 49 -32.67 -21.57 6.65
C LEU A 49 -31.67 -20.53 6.13
N CYS A 50 -31.86 -20.03 4.90
CA CYS A 50 -31.04 -18.93 4.37
C CYS A 50 -31.17 -17.67 5.22
N LYS A 51 -32.36 -17.38 5.75
CA LYS A 51 -32.60 -16.26 6.67
C LYS A 51 -31.93 -16.48 8.02
N ASP A 52 -32.00 -17.68 8.58
CA ASP A 52 -31.34 -18.00 9.86
C ASP A 52 -29.82 -17.94 9.73
N ILE A 53 -29.25 -18.43 8.62
CA ILE A 53 -27.83 -18.31 8.29
C ILE A 53 -27.46 -16.82 8.16
N ALA A 54 -28.21 -16.03 7.40
CA ALA A 54 -27.96 -14.60 7.26
C ALA A 54 -27.99 -13.89 8.63
N CYS A 55 -29.03 -14.10 9.43
CA CYS A 55 -29.14 -13.51 10.77
C CYS A 55 -27.99 -13.94 11.70
N GLY A 56 -27.62 -15.23 11.69
CA GLY A 56 -26.54 -15.77 12.51
C GLY A 56 -25.17 -15.21 12.13
N GLU A 57 -24.88 -15.08 10.84
CA GLU A 57 -23.63 -14.49 10.37
C GLU A 57 -23.59 -12.99 10.60
N PHE A 58 -24.69 -12.26 10.38
CA PHE A 58 -24.76 -10.84 10.77
C PHE A 58 -24.49 -10.65 12.27
N TYR A 59 -25.08 -11.49 13.12
CA TYR A 59 -24.84 -11.47 14.55
C TYR A 59 -23.37 -11.77 14.91
N ARG A 60 -22.75 -12.77 14.27
CA ARG A 60 -21.32 -13.09 14.45
C ARG A 60 -20.41 -11.98 13.96
N LEU A 61 -20.72 -11.33 12.85
CA LEU A 61 -19.98 -10.18 12.33
C LEU A 61 -20.08 -8.97 13.28
N CYS A 62 -21.26 -8.73 13.87
CA CYS A 62 -21.44 -7.75 14.94
C CYS A 62 -20.63 -8.12 16.20
N GLN A 63 -20.67 -9.39 16.64
CA GLN A 63 -19.95 -9.88 17.82
C GLN A 63 -18.44 -10.01 17.63
N ALA A 64 -17.96 -10.17 16.40
CA ALA A 64 -16.54 -10.28 16.07
C ALA A 64 -15.88 -8.91 15.95
N GLY A 65 -16.64 -7.82 16.11
CA GLY A 65 -16.07 -6.49 16.00
C GLY A 65 -15.56 -6.16 14.61
N MET A 66 -16.09 -6.85 13.60
CA MET A 66 -16.18 -6.25 12.26
C MET A 66 -17.11 -5.01 12.31
N LEU A 67 -17.81 -4.83 13.45
CA LEU A 67 -18.16 -3.59 14.13
C LEU A 67 -17.38 -3.43 15.47
N THR A 68 -16.11 -3.01 15.41
CA THR A 68 -15.08 -2.82 16.47
C THR A 68 -14.79 -3.93 17.50
N PHE A 69 -13.52 -4.36 17.57
CA PHE A 69 -12.82 -4.75 18.83
C PHE A 69 -11.36 -4.27 18.83
N ALA A 70 -10.85 -4.01 20.03
CA ALA A 70 -9.47 -3.66 20.34
C ALA A 70 -8.84 -4.66 21.31
N ASP A 71 -7.53 -4.83 21.13
CA ASP A 71 -6.46 -5.26 22.03
C ASP A 71 -6.57 -6.59 22.77
N GLN A 72 -5.82 -7.57 22.26
CA GLN A 72 -5.06 -8.47 23.14
C GLN A 72 -3.58 -8.46 22.74
N VAL A 73 -2.76 -8.12 23.73
CA VAL A 73 -1.30 -8.20 23.69
C VAL A 73 -0.92 -9.66 23.94
N TYR A 74 -0.38 -10.34 22.93
CA TYR A 74 0.11 -11.71 23.07
C TYR A 74 1.53 -11.69 23.64
N ASN A 75 1.71 -12.36 24.77
CA ASN A 75 3.01 -12.63 25.37
C ASN A 75 3.22 -14.15 25.30
N THR A 76 4.04 -14.68 24.39
CA THR A 76 3.96 -16.13 24.16
C THR A 76 5.17 -16.82 23.53
N THR A 77 5.47 -17.97 24.16
CA THR A 77 5.86 -19.23 23.53
C THR A 77 5.00 -19.56 22.29
N VAL A 78 5.62 -20.13 21.24
CA VAL A 78 4.92 -20.45 19.99
C VAL A 78 4.02 -21.68 20.17
N GLU A 79 2.77 -21.45 20.57
CA GLU A 79 1.77 -22.49 20.85
C GLU A 79 0.66 -22.57 19.78
N THR A 80 0.36 -21.46 19.11
CA THR A 80 -0.75 -21.36 18.17
C THR A 80 -0.28 -21.13 16.73
N VAL A 81 -1.15 -21.41 15.77
CA VAL A 81 -0.90 -21.09 14.35
C VAL A 81 -0.69 -19.59 14.16
N GLN A 82 -1.40 -18.76 14.94
CA GLN A 82 -1.27 -17.30 14.94
C GLN A 82 0.13 -16.86 15.39
N HIS A 83 0.68 -17.46 16.45
CA HIS A 83 2.05 -17.18 16.88
C HIS A 83 3.07 -17.55 15.81
N LYS A 84 2.89 -18.72 15.15
CA LYS A 84 3.74 -19.13 14.04
C LYS A 84 3.69 -18.12 12.90
N VAL A 85 2.49 -17.70 12.47
CA VAL A 85 2.31 -16.70 11.39
C VAL A 85 2.99 -15.39 11.76
N LEU A 86 2.78 -14.89 12.98
CA LEU A 86 3.39 -13.65 13.46
C LEU A 86 4.92 -13.70 13.41
N VAL A 87 5.52 -14.78 13.93
CA VAL A 87 6.97 -14.97 13.91
C VAL A 87 7.51 -15.08 12.48
N LEU A 88 6.82 -15.79 11.60
CA LEU A 88 7.24 -15.93 10.20
C LEU A 88 7.18 -14.60 9.44
N ILE A 89 6.15 -13.79 9.66
CA ILE A 89 6.06 -12.44 9.07
C ILE A 89 7.24 -11.60 9.56
N GLN A 90 7.51 -11.57 10.87
CA GLN A 90 8.64 -10.82 11.42
C GLN A 90 9.99 -11.28 10.83
N TYR A 91 10.19 -12.60 10.70
CA TYR A 91 11.42 -13.16 10.12
C TYR A 91 11.57 -12.77 8.64
N GLY A 92 10.47 -12.83 7.90
CA GLY A 92 10.42 -12.47 6.49
C GLY A 92 10.72 -11.00 6.24
N LEU A 93 10.09 -10.10 7.00
CA LEU A 93 10.33 -8.66 6.91
C LEU A 93 11.77 -8.28 7.30
N GLN A 94 12.39 -9.01 8.21
CA GLN A 94 13.81 -8.79 8.54
C GLN A 94 14.77 -9.42 7.51
N CYS A 95 14.24 -10.13 6.50
CA CYS A 95 14.97 -10.96 5.54
C CYS A 95 16.06 -11.82 6.20
N ARG A 96 15.75 -12.38 7.37
CA ARG A 96 16.71 -13.23 8.09
C ARG A 96 16.77 -14.62 7.46
N PRO A 97 17.97 -15.18 7.28
CA PRO A 97 18.09 -16.55 6.80
C PRO A 97 17.47 -17.50 7.83
N LEU A 98 16.57 -18.36 7.39
CA LEU A 98 15.99 -19.39 8.25
C LEU A 98 17.09 -20.34 8.75
N PRO A 99 17.04 -20.80 10.01
CA PRO A 99 17.99 -21.78 10.53
C PRO A 99 18.00 -23.03 9.65
N SER A 100 19.19 -23.57 9.35
CA SER A 100 19.34 -24.80 8.56
C SER A 100 18.90 -26.02 9.36
N THR A 101 17.69 -26.49 9.11
CA THR A 101 17.04 -27.64 9.76
C THR A 101 16.34 -28.48 8.70
N LYS A 102 15.88 -29.68 9.07
CA LYS A 102 15.06 -30.52 8.17
C LYS A 102 13.71 -29.89 7.79
N TYR A 103 13.30 -28.81 8.46
CA TYR A 103 12.03 -28.12 8.23
C TYR A 103 12.18 -26.79 7.47
N SER A 104 13.41 -26.38 7.11
CA SER A 104 13.67 -25.04 6.56
C SER A 104 12.92 -24.77 5.25
N SER A 105 12.78 -25.77 4.38
CA SER A 105 12.02 -25.64 3.13
C SER A 105 10.53 -25.38 3.40
N GLY A 106 9.93 -26.15 4.32
CA GLY A 106 8.54 -25.96 4.74
C GLY A 106 8.32 -24.60 5.40
N LEU A 107 9.25 -24.18 6.28
CA LEU A 107 9.19 -22.86 6.91
C LEU A 107 9.35 -21.72 5.90
N ALA A 108 10.20 -21.87 4.88
CA ALA A 108 10.35 -20.87 3.82
C ALA A 108 9.06 -20.73 2.99
N GLN A 109 8.43 -21.86 2.65
CA GLN A 109 7.14 -21.87 1.95
C GLN A 109 6.03 -21.22 2.79
N ASP A 110 5.96 -21.58 4.08
CA ASP A 110 4.99 -21.01 5.02
C ASP A 110 5.20 -19.50 5.20
N MET A 111 6.44 -19.05 5.31
CA MET A 111 6.80 -17.63 5.41
C MET A 111 6.36 -16.85 4.17
N GLY A 112 6.69 -17.36 2.97
CA GLY A 112 6.25 -16.73 1.73
C GLY A 112 4.72 -16.71 1.60
N ARG A 113 4.03 -17.75 2.05
CA ARG A 113 2.57 -17.78 2.09
C ARG A 113 2.01 -16.77 3.10
N ALA A 114 2.58 -16.69 4.29
CA ALA A 114 2.17 -15.75 5.33
C ALA A 114 2.30 -14.31 4.86
N LEU A 115 3.44 -13.91 4.28
CA LEU A 115 3.65 -12.57 3.73
C LEU A 115 2.63 -12.23 2.61
N ARG A 116 2.42 -13.13 1.65
CA ARG A 116 1.43 -12.91 0.58
C ARG A 116 0.01 -12.73 1.10
N LEU A 117 -0.38 -13.49 2.12
CA LEU A 117 -1.71 -13.41 2.72
C LEU A 117 -1.86 -12.24 3.71
N ALA A 118 -0.77 -11.71 4.25
CA ALA A 118 -0.78 -10.62 5.23
C ALA A 118 -1.12 -9.25 4.62
N TRP A 119 -0.91 -9.06 3.31
CA TRP A 119 -1.13 -7.79 2.63
C TRP A 119 -2.59 -7.31 2.73
N SER A 120 -3.57 -8.15 2.38
CA SER A 120 -4.98 -7.75 2.41
C SER A 120 -5.47 -7.41 3.83
N PRO A 121 -5.20 -8.22 4.87
CA PRO A 121 -5.48 -7.82 6.25
C PRO A 121 -4.81 -6.52 6.68
N ALA A 122 -3.56 -6.27 6.27
CA ALA A 122 -2.86 -5.04 6.61
C ALA A 122 -3.57 -3.80 6.02
N ILE A 123 -4.02 -3.87 4.77
CA ILE A 123 -4.85 -2.82 4.16
C ILE A 123 -6.14 -2.63 4.95
N CYS A 124 -6.85 -3.71 5.29
CA CYS A 124 -8.10 -3.62 6.05
C CYS A 124 -7.90 -2.96 7.42
N ILE A 125 -6.80 -3.27 8.11
CA ILE A 125 -6.43 -2.64 9.39
C ILE A 125 -6.19 -1.13 9.20
N ARG A 126 -5.43 -0.76 8.17
CA ARG A 126 -5.14 0.63 7.82
C ARG A 126 -6.41 1.43 7.54
N ASP A 127 -7.27 0.90 6.68
CA ASP A 127 -8.51 1.56 6.29
C ASP A 127 -9.48 1.66 7.50
N ALA A 128 -9.45 0.68 8.41
CA ALA A 128 -10.20 0.74 9.66
C ALA A 128 -9.70 1.85 10.58
N TYR A 129 -8.38 2.03 10.75
CA TYR A 129 -7.85 3.17 11.50
C TYR A 129 -8.19 4.51 10.84
N ALA A 130 -8.11 4.58 9.50
CA ALA A 130 -8.46 5.78 8.76
C ALA A 130 -9.92 6.18 8.95
N SER A 131 -10.84 5.22 8.92
CA SER A 131 -12.28 5.44 9.17
C SER A 131 -12.59 5.96 10.58
N ARG A 132 -11.70 5.69 11.55
CA ARG A 132 -11.83 6.14 12.94
C ARG A 132 -11.14 7.48 13.20
N GLY A 133 -10.39 8.01 12.22
CA GLY A 133 -9.54 9.19 12.40
C GLY A 133 -8.35 8.94 13.33
N ASP A 134 -7.94 7.68 13.50
CA ASP A 134 -6.79 7.31 14.33
C ASP A 134 -5.49 7.48 13.53
N THR A 135 -4.88 8.65 13.67
CA THR A 135 -3.66 9.01 12.92
C THR A 135 -2.50 8.07 13.19
N ASP A 136 -2.24 7.74 14.46
CA ASP A 136 -1.12 6.87 14.83
C ASP A 136 -1.32 5.47 14.25
N GLY A 137 -2.56 4.95 14.34
CA GLY A 137 -2.96 3.70 13.71
C GLY A 137 -2.78 3.73 12.19
N VAL A 138 -3.19 4.80 11.50
CA VAL A 138 -3.02 4.95 10.04
C VAL A 138 -1.55 4.99 9.65
N VAL A 139 -0.73 5.77 10.34
CA VAL A 139 0.71 5.89 10.03
C VAL A 139 1.39 4.55 10.23
N ALA A 140 1.20 3.91 11.39
CA ALA A 140 1.81 2.62 11.70
C ALA A 140 1.38 1.51 10.73
N SER A 141 0.08 1.41 10.44
CA SER A 141 -0.45 0.42 9.50
C SER A 141 -0.04 0.69 8.05
N THR A 142 0.14 1.95 7.65
CA THR A 142 0.67 2.32 6.33
C THR A 142 2.13 1.90 6.18
N VAL A 143 2.95 2.05 7.22
CA VAL A 143 4.32 1.49 7.25
C VAL A 143 4.27 -0.03 7.12
N LEU A 144 3.47 -0.72 7.95
CA LEU A 144 3.34 -2.18 7.90
C LEU A 144 2.91 -2.69 6.53
N CYS A 145 1.94 -2.02 5.88
CA CYS A 145 1.55 -2.33 4.51
C CYS A 145 2.79 -2.30 3.61
N ARG A 146 3.50 -1.17 3.55
CA ARG A 146 4.70 -1.01 2.70
C ARG A 146 5.73 -2.09 2.96
N GLU A 147 5.99 -2.41 4.22
CA GLU A 147 6.93 -3.46 4.60
C GLU A 147 6.50 -4.83 4.08
N ILE A 148 5.22 -5.19 4.21
CA ILE A 148 4.67 -6.45 3.68
C ILE A 148 4.75 -6.50 2.15
N ALA A 149 4.41 -5.40 1.46
CA ALA A 149 4.48 -5.35 0.00
C ALA A 149 5.90 -5.47 -0.53
N ALA A 150 6.85 -4.77 0.10
CA ALA A 150 8.27 -4.85 -0.23
C ALA A 150 8.94 -6.13 0.29
N GLN A 151 8.27 -6.86 1.18
CA GLN A 151 8.80 -8.01 1.93
C GLN A 151 10.08 -7.68 2.72
N CYS A 152 10.21 -6.43 3.17
CA CYS A 152 11.34 -5.95 3.96
C CYS A 152 10.90 -4.86 4.94
N ALA A 153 11.51 -4.82 6.14
CA ALA A 153 11.25 -3.81 7.15
C ALA A 153 12.06 -2.52 6.90
N GLU A 154 11.52 -1.37 7.30
CA GLU A 154 12.25 -0.11 7.26
C GLU A 154 13.48 -0.19 8.18
N ASN A 155 14.53 0.57 7.88
CA ASN A 155 15.74 0.66 8.71
C ASN A 155 16.46 -0.69 8.96
N THR A 156 16.26 -1.66 8.07
CA THR A 156 17.01 -2.92 8.08
C THR A 156 17.89 -3.00 6.83
N PRO A 157 19.00 -3.79 6.87
CA PRO A 157 19.81 -4.02 5.68
C PRO A 157 18.97 -4.51 4.49
N ALA A 158 17.96 -5.33 4.75
CA ALA A 158 17.02 -5.85 3.76
C ALA A 158 16.44 -4.78 2.82
N LEU A 159 16.33 -3.53 3.27
CA LEU A 159 15.94 -2.39 2.46
C LEU A 159 16.69 -2.30 1.13
N LEU A 160 18.00 -2.55 1.13
CA LEU A 160 18.84 -2.46 -0.07
C LEU A 160 18.64 -3.64 -1.02
N GLN A 161 18.07 -4.75 -0.56
CA GLN A 161 17.76 -5.92 -1.39
C GLN A 161 16.56 -5.69 -2.32
N GLN A 162 15.82 -4.59 -2.13
CA GLN A 162 14.79 -4.14 -3.06
C GLN A 162 15.37 -3.72 -4.43
N ILE A 163 16.68 -3.48 -4.51
CA ILE A 163 17.36 -3.11 -5.74
C ILE A 163 17.85 -4.39 -6.43
N ASP A 164 17.38 -4.60 -7.66
CA ASP A 164 17.79 -5.74 -8.46
C ASP A 164 19.33 -5.81 -8.58
N GLY A 165 19.87 -7.00 -8.34
CA GLY A 165 21.32 -7.24 -8.34
C GLY A 165 22.01 -7.04 -7.00
N ILE A 166 21.37 -6.45 -5.99
CA ILE A 166 21.92 -6.35 -4.64
C ILE A 166 21.51 -7.58 -3.81
N GLY A 167 22.38 -8.59 -3.81
CA GLY A 167 22.23 -9.75 -2.91
C GLY A 167 22.63 -9.48 -1.46
N GLN A 168 22.27 -10.39 -0.55
CA GLN A 168 22.49 -10.26 0.90
C GLN A 168 23.92 -9.84 1.31
N ARG A 169 24.95 -10.38 0.66
CA ARG A 169 26.36 -10.05 0.98
C ARG A 169 26.70 -8.58 0.68
N TYR A 170 26.20 -8.05 -0.43
CA TYR A 170 26.42 -6.65 -0.81
C TYR A 170 25.67 -5.72 0.12
N THR A 171 24.44 -6.09 0.47
CA THR A 171 23.63 -5.40 1.46
C THR A 171 24.35 -5.23 2.79
N GLU A 172 24.88 -6.32 3.38
CA GLU A 172 25.61 -6.27 4.65
C GLU A 172 26.84 -5.37 4.54
N THR A 173 27.61 -5.49 3.45
CA THR A 173 28.80 -4.67 3.21
C THR A 173 28.47 -3.18 3.07
N LEU A 174 27.38 -2.85 2.35
CA LEU A 174 26.91 -1.47 2.18
C LEU A 174 26.44 -0.89 3.51
N TRP A 175 25.71 -1.68 4.29
CA TRP A 175 25.22 -1.30 5.59
C TRP A 175 26.34 -1.00 6.59
N GLU A 176 27.36 -1.87 6.64
CA GLU A 176 28.57 -1.66 7.46
C GLU A 176 29.36 -0.41 7.05
N LYS A 177 29.30 -0.03 5.77
CA LYS A 177 29.89 1.21 5.23
C LYS A 177 29.00 2.44 5.40
N GLY A 178 27.94 2.34 6.20
CA GLY A 178 27.03 3.43 6.52
C GLY A 178 26.11 3.84 5.36
N VAL A 179 25.88 2.95 4.39
CA VAL A 179 24.81 3.12 3.38
C VAL A 179 23.58 2.39 3.90
N GLN A 180 22.63 3.15 4.45
CA GLN A 180 21.46 2.63 5.14
C GLN A 180 20.14 2.99 4.44
N SER A 181 20.19 3.79 3.37
CA SER A 181 19.02 4.11 2.56
C SER A 181 19.32 4.04 1.06
N ILE A 182 18.26 3.86 0.27
CA ILE A 182 18.32 3.90 -1.19
C ILE A 182 18.82 5.29 -1.64
N THR A 183 18.37 6.37 -0.99
CA THR A 183 18.83 7.74 -1.26
C THR A 183 20.35 7.89 -1.07
N GLN A 184 20.90 7.39 0.05
CA GLN A 184 22.35 7.42 0.31
C GLN A 184 23.13 6.59 -0.72
N LEU A 185 22.55 5.49 -1.20
CA LEU A 185 23.17 4.69 -2.24
C LEU A 185 23.20 5.44 -3.58
N CYS A 186 22.10 6.10 -3.95
CA CYS A 186 22.01 6.94 -5.15
C CYS A 186 23.03 8.10 -5.12
N GLU A 187 23.20 8.76 -3.98
CA GLU A 187 24.20 9.82 -3.80
C GLU A 187 25.63 9.32 -4.02
N LYS A 188 25.91 8.06 -3.69
CA LYS A 188 27.24 7.46 -3.82
C LYS A 188 27.55 6.95 -5.22
N ASN A 189 26.54 6.63 -6.04
CA ASN A 189 26.77 6.06 -7.36
C ASN A 189 25.79 6.63 -8.41
N ALA A 190 26.11 7.79 -8.94
CA ALA A 190 25.25 8.56 -9.85
C ALA A 190 25.03 7.95 -11.25
N ARG A 191 25.66 6.81 -11.59
CA ARG A 191 25.66 6.27 -12.96
C ARG A 191 24.66 5.14 -13.24
N GLU A 192 24.08 4.47 -12.23
CA GLU A 192 23.46 3.14 -12.46
C GLU A 192 22.13 2.87 -11.74
N ILE A 193 21.57 3.80 -10.94
CA ILE A 193 20.29 3.55 -10.25
C ILE A 193 19.18 4.38 -10.88
N GLU A 194 18.30 3.72 -11.64
CA GLU A 194 17.03 4.29 -12.11
C GLU A 194 16.15 4.61 -10.88
N HIS A 195 15.91 5.91 -10.63
CA HIS A 195 15.12 6.35 -9.51
C HIS A 195 13.77 6.90 -9.97
N VAL A 196 12.70 6.48 -9.28
CA VAL A 196 11.39 7.14 -9.33
C VAL A 196 11.47 8.43 -8.49
N LEU A 197 11.95 9.52 -9.09
CA LEU A 197 11.93 10.84 -8.45
C LEU A 197 10.52 11.44 -8.55
N TYR A 198 9.95 11.81 -7.42
CA TYR A 198 8.75 12.63 -7.35
C TYR A 198 9.03 13.87 -6.51
N GLN A 199 8.36 14.97 -6.84
CA GLN A 199 8.43 16.25 -6.16
C GLN A 199 7.13 16.47 -5.39
N LEU A 200 7.28 16.71 -4.09
CA LEU A 200 6.19 16.96 -3.17
C LEU A 200 6.05 18.45 -2.94
N GLU A 201 4.87 19.00 -3.22
CA GLU A 201 4.50 20.38 -2.96
C GLU A 201 3.25 20.40 -2.07
N MET A 202 3.27 21.26 -1.06
CA MET A 202 2.09 21.52 -0.24
C MET A 202 2.00 23.02 -0.07
N ASP A 203 0.83 23.56 -0.40
CA ASP A 203 0.47 24.96 -0.25
C ASP A 203 -0.63 25.08 0.81
N MET A 204 -0.61 26.15 1.61
CA MET A 204 -1.61 26.42 2.64
C MET A 204 -2.22 27.79 2.42
N GLU A 205 -3.54 27.85 2.38
CA GLU A 205 -4.32 29.07 2.19
C GLU A 205 -5.42 29.18 3.25
N TRP A 206 -5.48 30.32 3.94
CA TRP A 206 -6.57 30.62 4.87
C TRP A 206 -7.81 31.09 4.10
N ILE A 207 -8.92 30.35 4.20
CA ILE A 207 -10.20 30.77 3.62
C ILE A 207 -10.79 31.93 4.43
N ASP A 208 -10.75 31.78 5.75
CA ASP A 208 -11.32 32.72 6.73
C ASP A 208 -10.46 32.72 8.01
N GLU A 209 -10.94 33.33 9.10
CA GLU A 209 -10.21 33.44 10.37
C GLU A 209 -10.07 32.09 11.10
N THR A 210 -10.88 31.11 10.72
CA THR A 210 -11.04 29.82 11.40
C THR A 210 -10.72 28.63 10.50
N SER A 211 -10.66 28.80 9.18
CA SER A 211 -10.56 27.70 8.23
C SER A 211 -9.34 27.84 7.33
N VAL A 212 -8.61 26.74 7.17
CA VAL A 212 -7.44 26.65 6.31
C VAL A 212 -7.61 25.51 5.30
N ILE A 213 -7.21 25.73 4.05
CA ILE A 213 -7.12 24.71 3.01
C ILE A 213 -5.65 24.39 2.78
N PHE A 214 -5.34 23.11 2.78
CA PHE A 214 -4.09 22.57 2.27
C PHE A 214 -4.32 22.08 0.84
N THR A 215 -3.54 22.58 -0.11
CA THR A 215 -3.47 22.03 -1.46
C THR A 215 -2.22 21.17 -1.54
N ILE A 216 -2.42 19.87 -1.73
CA ILE A 216 -1.35 18.87 -1.85
C ILE A 216 -1.14 18.62 -3.34
N ARG A 217 0.09 18.81 -3.82
CA ARG A 217 0.49 18.49 -5.19
C ARG A 217 1.67 17.53 -5.17
N ILE A 218 1.51 16.42 -5.87
CA ILE A 218 2.56 15.42 -6.03
C ILE A 218 2.81 15.33 -7.52
N SER A 219 4.03 15.63 -7.95
CA SER A 219 4.41 15.56 -9.36
C SER A 219 5.51 14.53 -9.57
N TYR A 220 5.39 13.77 -10.65
CA TYR A 220 6.36 12.76 -11.02
C TYR A 220 7.40 13.38 -11.97
N GLY A 221 8.64 13.50 -11.52
CA GLY A 221 9.74 14.04 -12.32
C GLY A 221 10.41 12.92 -13.12
N ARG A 222 10.10 12.79 -14.42
CA ARG A 222 10.90 11.92 -15.29
C ARG A 222 12.29 12.53 -15.50
N ASN A 223 13.32 11.94 -14.90
CA ASN A 223 14.65 12.03 -15.48
C ASN A 223 14.62 11.19 -16.77
N LYS A 224 14.77 11.86 -17.92
CA LYS A 224 14.77 11.27 -19.26
C LYS A 224 15.92 10.26 -19.39
N VAL A 225 15.69 9.00 -19.06
CA VAL A 225 16.61 7.90 -19.40
C VAL A 225 15.78 6.77 -19.99
N GLY A 226 16.10 6.40 -21.23
CA GLY A 226 15.60 5.17 -21.87
C GLY A 226 14.16 5.23 -22.38
N THR A 227 14.00 5.41 -23.68
CA THR A 227 12.74 5.11 -24.39
C THR A 227 12.44 3.61 -24.31
N ASP A 228 11.19 3.28 -23.93
CA ASP A 228 10.37 2.11 -24.31
C ASP A 228 9.84 1.15 -23.23
N THR A 229 10.20 1.30 -21.96
CA THR A 229 9.51 0.54 -20.90
C THR A 229 8.23 1.25 -20.48
N GLN A 230 7.07 0.68 -20.84
CA GLN A 230 5.79 1.06 -20.24
C GLN A 230 5.88 0.92 -18.72
N ILE A 231 6.01 2.05 -18.03
CA ILE A 231 6.00 2.08 -16.56
C ILE A 231 4.60 1.65 -16.12
N LYS A 232 4.52 0.51 -15.45
CA LYS A 232 3.29 0.06 -14.80
C LYS A 232 2.86 1.12 -13.78
N SER A 233 1.55 1.38 -13.72
CA SER A 233 0.94 2.23 -12.70
C SER A 233 1.52 1.92 -11.32
N THR A 234 2.03 2.95 -10.64
CA THR A 234 2.66 2.79 -9.33
C THR A 234 1.69 3.32 -8.27
N PRO A 235 1.24 2.49 -7.32
CA PRO A 235 0.37 2.91 -6.23
C PRO A 235 1.17 3.67 -5.16
N PHE A 236 0.56 4.74 -4.67
CA PHE A 236 1.06 5.60 -3.60
C PHE A 236 -0.02 5.75 -2.52
N THR A 237 0.43 6.01 -1.30
CA THR A 237 -0.42 6.46 -0.21
C THR A 237 -0.03 7.88 0.16
N VAL A 238 -1.03 8.74 0.34
CA VAL A 238 -0.87 10.05 0.96
C VAL A 238 -1.53 10.06 2.33
N VAL A 239 -0.78 10.52 3.33
CA VAL A 239 -1.26 10.72 4.70
C VAL A 239 -0.95 12.16 5.08
N ALA A 240 -1.99 12.95 5.34
CA ALA A 240 -1.85 14.30 5.88
C ALA A 240 -2.49 14.33 7.27
N TYR A 241 -1.75 14.86 8.23
CA TYR A 241 -2.18 14.93 9.62
C TYR A 241 -1.52 16.12 10.34
N THR A 242 -2.04 16.52 11.49
CA THR A 242 -1.43 17.57 12.31
C THR A 242 -0.58 16.98 13.43
N SER A 243 0.36 17.77 13.97
CA SER A 243 1.22 17.34 15.08
C SER A 243 0.49 17.00 16.38
N ASP A 244 -0.74 17.46 16.54
CA ASP A 244 -1.66 17.09 17.63
C ASP A 244 -2.45 15.81 17.35
N GLY A 245 -2.20 15.14 16.23
CA GLY A 245 -2.73 13.81 15.92
C GLY A 245 -4.06 13.82 15.17
N LEU A 246 -4.50 14.95 14.61
CA LEU A 246 -5.71 14.98 13.78
C LEU A 246 -5.40 14.50 12.36
N LEU A 247 -6.10 13.46 11.91
CA LEU A 247 -6.01 12.97 10.53
C LEU A 247 -6.76 13.94 9.61
N LEU A 248 -6.03 14.59 8.70
CA LEU A 248 -6.60 15.51 7.72
C LEU A 248 -7.07 14.78 6.47
N LYS A 249 -6.22 13.89 5.94
CA LYS A 249 -6.48 13.15 4.71
C LYS A 249 -5.72 11.84 4.71
N PHE A 250 -6.39 10.81 4.22
CA PHE A 250 -5.81 9.53 3.90
C PHE A 250 -6.37 9.09 2.54
N GLU A 251 -5.51 8.78 1.59
CA GLU A 251 -5.93 8.30 0.27
C GLU A 251 -4.83 7.43 -0.36
N ALA A 252 -5.24 6.34 -1.00
CA ALA A 252 -4.40 5.59 -1.92
C ALA A 252 -4.70 6.05 -3.35
N PHE A 253 -3.67 6.37 -4.11
CA PHE A 253 -3.79 6.84 -5.49
C PHE A 253 -2.73 6.19 -6.36
N GLU A 254 -2.90 6.27 -7.67
CA GLU A 254 -1.98 5.67 -8.64
C GLU A 254 -1.42 6.74 -9.57
N LEU A 255 -0.10 6.77 -9.72
CA LEU A 255 0.56 7.58 -10.74
C LEU A 255 0.91 6.68 -11.93
N SER A 256 0.50 7.12 -13.11
CA SER A 256 0.80 6.45 -14.38
C SER A 256 1.67 7.34 -15.25
N SER A 257 2.19 6.80 -16.36
CA SER A 257 2.91 7.60 -17.36
C SER A 257 2.08 8.76 -17.92
N ASP A 258 0.76 8.63 -17.87
CA ASP A 258 -0.19 9.56 -18.48
C ASP A 258 -0.74 10.56 -17.45
N SER A 259 -0.62 10.25 -16.16
CA SER A 259 -1.01 11.07 -15.02
C SER A 259 0.21 11.42 -14.17
N ALA A 260 0.99 12.39 -14.65
CA ALA A 260 2.24 12.82 -13.99
C ALA A 260 2.02 13.64 -12.71
N TYR A 261 0.78 13.85 -12.27
CA TYR A 261 0.51 14.58 -11.03
C TYR A 261 -0.76 14.10 -10.30
N TYR A 262 -0.75 14.26 -8.98
CA TYR A 262 -1.89 14.14 -8.08
C TYR A 262 -2.12 15.47 -7.38
N GLU A 263 -3.37 15.92 -7.30
CA GLU A 263 -3.76 17.13 -6.59
C GLU A 263 -4.98 16.85 -5.71
N ALA A 264 -4.90 17.25 -4.45
CA ALA A 264 -6.00 17.14 -3.51
C ALA A 264 -6.08 18.37 -2.61
N GLN A 265 -7.29 18.75 -2.22
CA GLN A 265 -7.55 19.82 -1.27
C GLN A 265 -8.12 19.25 0.02
N VAL A 266 -7.62 19.75 1.13
CA VAL A 266 -8.03 19.31 2.48
C VAL A 266 -8.31 20.53 3.32
N GLY A 267 -9.56 20.65 3.78
CA GLY A 267 -9.98 21.73 4.68
C GLY A 267 -9.82 21.34 6.13
N LEU A 268 -9.35 22.28 6.95
CA LEU A 268 -9.27 22.15 8.40
C LEU A 268 -9.95 23.35 9.06
N CYS A 269 -10.91 23.06 9.94
CA CYS A 269 -11.64 24.06 10.71
C CYS A 269 -11.06 24.17 12.12
N ASN A 270 -10.85 25.40 12.59
CA ASN A 270 -10.26 25.78 13.87
C ASN A 270 -8.92 25.07 14.16
N PRO A 271 -7.90 25.23 13.29
CA PRO A 271 -6.60 24.63 13.55
C PRO A 271 -5.99 25.16 14.85
N ILE A 272 -5.34 24.28 15.62
CA ILE A 272 -4.58 24.70 16.79
C ILE A 272 -3.39 25.53 16.30
N LEU A 273 -3.37 26.83 16.61
CA LEU A 273 -2.27 27.71 16.23
C LEU A 273 -0.94 27.22 16.83
N GLY A 274 0.11 27.19 16.01
CA GLY A 274 1.42 26.65 16.39
C GLY A 274 1.55 25.14 16.21
N SER A 275 0.47 24.44 15.87
CA SER A 275 0.59 23.06 15.35
C SER A 275 1.27 23.05 13.98
N THR A 276 1.75 21.88 13.57
CA THR A 276 2.34 21.66 12.24
C THR A 276 1.49 20.68 11.47
N ALA A 277 1.20 20.98 10.21
CA ALA A 277 0.66 20.02 9.27
C ALA A 277 1.82 19.18 8.71
N VAL A 278 1.67 17.86 8.75
CA VAL A 278 2.61 16.88 8.21
C VAL A 278 1.93 16.20 7.04
N LEU A 279 2.64 16.18 5.91
CA LEU A 279 2.27 15.45 4.72
C LEU A 279 3.32 14.37 4.47
N GLU A 280 2.90 13.12 4.50
CA GLU A 280 3.70 11.97 4.11
C GLU A 280 3.15 11.35 2.82
N VAL A 281 4.05 11.13 1.86
CA VAL A 281 3.74 10.45 0.61
C VAL A 281 4.73 9.31 0.43
N ALA A 282 4.21 8.11 0.23
CA ALA A 282 5.03 6.93 0.08
C ALA A 282 4.49 5.99 -1.01
N PRO A 283 5.35 5.38 -1.84
CA PRO A 283 4.94 4.29 -2.71
C PRO A 283 4.51 3.08 -1.87
N GLU A 284 3.45 2.38 -2.27
CA GLU A 284 2.92 1.26 -1.48
C GLU A 284 3.83 0.01 -1.52
N ARG A 285 4.72 -0.07 -2.50
CA ARG A 285 5.55 -1.28 -2.75
C ARG A 285 7.04 -1.10 -2.46
N HIS A 286 7.46 0.11 -2.12
CA HIS A 286 8.87 0.39 -1.88
C HIS A 286 9.04 1.04 -0.52
N VAL A 287 9.90 0.43 0.29
CA VAL A 287 10.23 0.93 1.62
C VAL A 287 11.40 1.92 1.52
N GLY A 288 11.45 2.89 2.43
CA GLY A 288 12.52 3.88 2.51
C GLY A 288 12.51 4.93 1.39
N CYS A 289 11.47 4.94 0.57
CA CYS A 289 11.26 5.93 -0.48
C CYS A 289 10.25 7.03 -0.06
N SER A 290 9.76 7.03 1.18
CA SER A 290 8.78 8.02 1.63
C SER A 290 9.37 9.43 1.66
N GLN A 291 8.52 10.40 1.30
CA GLN A 291 8.83 11.81 1.46
C GLN A 291 7.89 12.41 2.51
N ARG A 292 8.48 13.26 3.35
CA ARG A 292 7.77 13.94 4.42
C ARG A 292 7.98 15.44 4.29
N LEU A 293 6.88 16.18 4.23
CA LEU A 293 6.87 17.63 4.23
C LEU A 293 6.14 18.10 5.48
N THR A 294 6.70 19.08 6.18
CA THR A 294 6.12 19.67 7.39
C THR A 294 5.92 21.16 7.17
N MET A 295 4.76 21.67 7.56
CA MET A 295 4.41 23.07 7.45
C MET A 295 3.81 23.57 8.76
N SER A 296 4.30 24.72 9.25
CA SER A 296 3.77 25.33 10.47
C SER A 296 2.45 26.05 10.20
N ILE A 297 1.44 25.79 11.03
CA ILE A 297 0.17 26.51 11.01
C ILE A 297 0.30 27.74 11.89
N SER A 298 0.74 28.85 11.28
CA SER A 298 0.82 30.15 11.94
C SER A 298 -0.44 30.97 11.66
N ALA A 299 -0.84 31.79 12.64
CA ALA A 299 -1.89 32.78 12.44
C ALA A 299 -1.55 33.68 11.25
N ARG A 300 -2.58 34.09 10.51
CA ARG A 300 -2.42 35.07 9.44
C ARG A 300 -1.83 36.34 10.04
N SER A 301 -0.58 36.67 9.71
CA SER A 301 -0.02 37.96 10.11
C SER A 301 -0.90 39.04 9.49
N SER A 302 -1.57 39.83 10.33
CA SER A 302 -2.46 40.91 9.90
C SER A 302 -1.73 42.04 9.15
N GLU A 303 -0.43 41.90 8.89
CA GLU A 303 0.43 42.94 8.32
C GLU A 303 0.55 42.92 6.79
N ASN A 304 -0.07 41.97 6.07
CA ASN A 304 -0.17 42.07 4.61
C ASN A 304 -1.32 43.01 4.20
N SER A 305 -1.20 44.29 4.57
CA SER A 305 -1.90 45.36 3.87
C SER A 305 -1.37 45.39 2.43
N CYS A 306 -2.30 45.22 1.51
CA CYS A 306 -2.11 45.14 0.07
C CYS A 306 -1.21 46.28 -0.45
N THR A 307 0.08 46.02 -0.64
CA THR A 307 0.94 46.87 -1.47
C THR A 307 0.70 46.46 -2.91
N LEU A 308 -0.01 47.34 -3.63
CA LEU A 308 -0.29 47.27 -5.05
C LEU A 308 0.97 46.87 -5.85
N LEU A 309 0.88 45.74 -6.55
CA LEU A 309 1.86 45.32 -7.54
C LEU A 309 1.95 46.38 -8.67
N PRO A 310 3.16 46.79 -9.10
CA PRO A 310 3.32 47.59 -10.29
C PRO A 310 3.10 46.73 -11.54
N THR A 311 2.19 47.17 -12.40
CA THR A 311 1.94 46.63 -13.74
C THR A 311 3.20 46.70 -14.58
N THR A 312 3.78 45.55 -14.93
CA THR A 312 4.86 45.46 -15.90
C THR A 312 4.30 45.34 -17.31
N SER A 313 4.71 46.29 -18.14
CA SER A 313 4.42 46.43 -19.56
C SER A 313 5.10 45.32 -20.37
N THR A 314 4.30 44.63 -21.17
CA THR A 314 4.70 43.63 -22.16
C THR A 314 5.53 44.27 -23.26
N LYS A 315 6.84 44.00 -23.30
CA LYS A 315 7.69 44.27 -24.47
C LYS A 315 7.89 42.98 -25.25
N ALA A 316 7.44 42.99 -26.50
CA ALA A 316 7.70 41.97 -27.50
C ALA A 316 9.20 41.93 -27.85
N MET A 317 9.77 40.73 -27.95
CA MET A 317 11.02 40.48 -28.68
C MET A 317 10.81 39.36 -29.70
N THR A 318 11.16 39.72 -30.92
CA THR A 318 11.22 38.94 -32.15
C THR A 318 12.39 37.95 -32.13
N ALA A 319 12.21 36.89 -32.91
CA ALA A 319 13.11 35.77 -33.15
C ALA A 319 14.44 36.17 -33.82
N GLU A 320 15.48 35.35 -33.58
CA GLU A 320 16.52 35.11 -34.58
C GLU A 320 17.03 33.66 -34.48
N ASN A 321 16.89 32.96 -35.61
CA ASN A 321 17.54 31.70 -35.94
C ASN A 321 19.06 31.93 -36.01
N ASP A 322 19.86 30.99 -35.51
CA ASP A 322 21.12 30.72 -36.19
C ASP A 322 21.56 29.26 -36.14
N ARG A 323 22.01 28.79 -37.29
CA ARG A 323 22.44 27.41 -37.61
C ARG A 323 23.97 27.35 -37.65
N SER A 324 24.57 26.38 -36.99
CA SER A 324 25.86 25.75 -37.38
C SER A 324 26.01 24.49 -36.50
N LYS A 325 25.96 23.26 -37.04
CA LYS A 325 26.99 22.52 -37.80
C LYS A 325 28.38 22.64 -37.16
N ASP A 326 28.82 21.56 -36.48
CA ASP A 326 29.96 20.73 -36.92
C ASP A 326 30.19 19.56 -35.93
N ASP A 327 30.15 18.34 -36.45
CA ASP A 327 30.76 17.13 -35.85
C ASP A 327 32.23 17.07 -36.28
N PRO A 328 33.13 16.44 -35.49
CA PRO A 328 33.54 15.08 -35.92
C PRO A 328 33.90 14.08 -34.79
N SER A 329 33.46 12.84 -35.02
CA SER A 329 34.12 11.54 -34.78
C SER A 329 35.09 11.32 -33.60
N SER A 330 34.86 10.27 -32.82
CA SER A 330 35.85 9.18 -32.64
C SER A 330 35.27 7.98 -31.87
N ASP A 331 35.34 6.82 -32.53
CA ASP A 331 35.81 5.51 -32.07
C ASP A 331 35.40 4.98 -30.69
N LEU A 332 34.53 3.95 -30.69
CA LEU A 332 34.51 2.89 -29.70
C LEU A 332 34.32 1.52 -30.38
N PRO A 333 34.96 0.45 -29.88
CA PRO A 333 34.97 -0.85 -30.53
C PRO A 333 33.79 -1.75 -30.13
N ASP A 334 33.48 -2.63 -31.07
CA ASP A 334 32.56 -3.76 -31.00
C ASP A 334 32.74 -4.66 -29.76
N GLY A 335 31.61 -5.23 -29.34
CA GLY A 335 31.56 -6.65 -29.00
C GLY A 335 31.15 -6.96 -27.57
N LEU A 336 29.85 -7.25 -27.38
CA LEU A 336 29.39 -8.29 -26.45
C LEU A 336 27.96 -8.69 -26.84
N VAL A 337 27.90 -9.78 -27.62
CA VAL A 337 26.70 -10.57 -27.86
C VAL A 337 26.42 -11.36 -26.60
N LEU A 338 25.26 -11.16 -25.98
CA LEU A 338 24.71 -12.11 -25.02
C LEU A 338 23.34 -12.60 -25.49
N ASP A 339 23.30 -13.92 -25.48
CA ASP A 339 22.32 -14.89 -25.92
C ASP A 339 20.93 -14.69 -25.28
N GLU A 340 19.91 -14.52 -26.11
CA GLU A 340 18.50 -14.58 -25.71
C GLU A 340 18.04 -16.04 -25.72
N GLY A 341 18.05 -16.68 -24.55
CA GLY A 341 17.53 -18.02 -24.33
C GLY A 341 16.27 -18.01 -23.48
N ASN A 342 15.13 -18.25 -24.15
CA ASN A 342 13.83 -18.62 -23.60
C ASN A 342 13.88 -19.47 -22.32
N GLU A 343 12.97 -19.22 -21.36
CA GLU A 343 12.04 -20.25 -20.88
C GLU A 343 10.94 -19.64 -19.98
N ILE A 344 9.79 -19.38 -20.61
CA ILE A 344 8.47 -19.41 -19.97
C ILE A 344 7.99 -20.86 -20.06
N ALA A 345 7.95 -21.58 -18.94
CA ALA A 345 7.04 -22.73 -18.76
C ALA A 345 6.96 -23.14 -17.29
N ASN A 346 5.73 -23.39 -16.83
CA ASN A 346 5.31 -24.13 -15.64
C ASN A 346 4.65 -23.31 -14.53
N LEU A 347 3.48 -22.77 -14.89
CA LEU A 347 2.31 -22.77 -14.01
C LEU A 347 1.50 -24.05 -14.30
N LEU A 348 0.94 -24.63 -13.23
CA LEU A 348 0.00 -25.76 -13.15
C LEU A 348 0.62 -27.16 -13.08
N GLN A 349 0.71 -27.69 -11.86
CA GLN A 349 0.17 -29.00 -11.51
C GLN A 349 0.18 -29.22 -9.99
N LEU A 350 -0.86 -29.93 -9.52
CA LEU A 350 -1.05 -30.63 -8.24
C LEU A 350 -2.15 -30.09 -7.33
N GLU A 351 -3.38 -30.44 -7.72
CA GLU A 351 -4.33 -31.09 -6.82
C GLU A 351 -3.74 -32.42 -6.28
N ASP A 352 -4.29 -32.90 -5.17
CA ASP A 352 -3.92 -34.08 -4.36
C ASP A 352 -3.03 -33.79 -3.14
N PHE A 353 -3.64 -33.69 -1.96
CA PHE A 353 -3.50 -34.74 -0.94
C PHE A 353 -4.62 -34.66 0.10
N VAL A 354 -5.41 -35.74 0.11
CA VAL A 354 -6.37 -36.17 1.12
C VAL A 354 -5.63 -37.03 2.16
N ASP A 355 -6.15 -37.03 3.38
CA ASP A 355 -5.88 -37.95 4.50
C ASP A 355 -4.48 -37.99 5.14
N CYS A 356 -4.40 -37.46 6.36
CA CYS A 356 -3.59 -38.06 7.42
C CYS A 356 -4.44 -38.12 8.70
N ASP A 357 -4.86 -39.34 9.01
CA ASP A 357 -5.32 -39.78 10.31
C ASP A 357 -4.40 -39.29 11.43
N VAL A 358 -5.00 -38.82 12.53
CA VAL A 358 -4.31 -38.70 13.82
C VAL A 358 -5.03 -39.63 14.78
N GLY A 359 -4.36 -40.74 15.10
CA GLY A 359 -4.65 -41.57 16.26
C GLY A 359 -4.10 -40.97 17.55
#